data_AF-A0A0V0H708-F1
#
_entry.id   AF-A0A0V0H708-F1
#
_cell.length_a   1.000
_cell.length_b   1.000
_cell.length_c   1.000
_cell.angle_alpha   90.00
_cell.angle_beta   90.00
_cell.angle_gamma   90.00
#
_symmetry.space_group_name_H-M   'P 1'
#
loop_
_entity.id
_entity.type
_entity.pdbx_description
1 polymer ?
#
loop_
_entity_poly.entity_id
_entity_poly.type
_entity_poly.pdbx_seq_one_letter_code
_entity_poly.pdbx_strand_id
1 'polypeptide(L)'
;MRGYLTSKADVYSFGVVTLEIVSGRNSASCRPSDQTVYLLDSAYVLQEQGNLMDLVDPKLGTDYSWTEANSILELAMMCTNPSPTLRPTMSEVVKVIERKN
;
A
#
# COMPACT_ATOMS: atom_id res chain seq x y z
N MET A 1 17.18 -17.67 3.67
CA MET A 1 15.83 -17.20 4.04
C MET A 1 14.97 -18.40 4.35
N ARG A 2 14.47 -18.55 5.59
CA ARG A 2 13.33 -19.42 5.87
C ARG A 2 12.10 -18.53 5.88
N GLY A 3 11.21 -18.71 4.91
CA GLY A 3 9.91 -18.04 4.91
C GLY A 3 9.02 -18.72 5.94
N TYR A 4 8.66 -18.01 7.00
CA TYR A 4 7.65 -18.49 7.94
C TYR A 4 6.31 -17.92 7.51
N LEU A 5 5.39 -18.81 7.13
CA LEU A 5 4.00 -18.42 6.88
C LEU A 5 3.41 -17.94 8.21
N THR A 6 2.97 -16.70 8.25
CA THR A 6 2.35 -16.09 9.42
C THR A 6 1.19 -15.23 8.96
N SER A 7 0.24 -14.93 9.85
CA SER A 7 -0.81 -13.95 9.56
C SER A 7 -0.25 -12.57 9.14
N LYS A 8 0.97 -12.23 9.58
CA LYS A 8 1.67 -10.99 9.17
C LYS A 8 2.19 -11.04 7.73
N ALA A 9 2.37 -12.22 7.13
CA ALA A 9 2.64 -12.36 5.70
C ALA A 9 1.39 -12.00 4.89
N ASP A 10 0.21 -12.46 5.32
CA ASP A 10 -1.06 -12.11 4.66
C ASP A 10 -1.36 -10.61 4.78
N VAL A 11 -1.10 -10.00 5.93
CA VAL A 11 -1.21 -8.53 6.11
C VAL A 11 -0.30 -7.78 5.13
N TYR A 12 0.92 -8.25 4.91
CA TYR A 12 1.84 -7.63 3.96
C TYR A 12 1.30 -7.71 2.54
N SER A 13 0.86 -8.90 2.11
CA SER A 13 0.26 -9.09 0.78
C SER A 13 -1.00 -8.24 0.59
N PHE A 14 -1.84 -8.12 1.63
CA PHE A 14 -2.97 -7.19 1.63
C PHE A 14 -2.54 -5.73 1.41
N GLY A 15 -1.48 -5.28 2.09
CA GLY A 15 -0.92 -3.95 1.89
C GLY A 15 -0.47 -3.70 0.45
N VAL A 16 0.19 -4.67 -0.18
CA VAL A 16 0.59 -4.58 -1.59
C VAL A 16 -0.63 -4.47 -2.50
N VAL A 17 -1.63 -5.34 -2.33
CA VAL A 17 -2.88 -5.28 -3.12
C VAL A 17 -3.62 -3.96 -2.90
N THR A 18 -3.58 -3.41 -1.69
CA THR A 18 -4.18 -2.09 -1.38
C THR A 18 -3.50 -0.98 -2.18
N LEU A 19 -2.16 -1.00 -2.29
CA LEU A 19 -1.44 -0.05 -3.16
C LEU A 19 -1.82 -0.23 -4.64
N GLU A 20 -1.97 -1.47 -5.11
CA GLU A 20 -2.39 -1.75 -6.49
C GLU A 20 -3.79 -1.16 -6.77
N ILE A 21 -4.74 -1.35 -5.84
CA ILE A 21 -6.10 -0.82 -5.95
C ILE A 21 -6.12 0.70 -6.00
N VAL A 22 -5.43 1.37 -5.05
CA VAL A 22 -5.45 2.84 -4.97
C VAL A 22 -4.74 3.49 -6.17
N SER A 23 -3.68 2.85 -6.67
CA SER A 23 -2.88 3.41 -7.76
C SER A 23 -3.32 3.01 -9.16
N GLY A 24 -4.15 1.98 -9.29
CA GLY A 24 -4.50 1.39 -10.58
C GLY A 24 -3.29 0.78 -11.32
N ARG A 25 -2.20 0.47 -10.60
CA ARG A 25 -0.93 -0.04 -11.15
C ARG A 25 -0.64 -1.44 -10.62
N ASN A 26 0.00 -2.27 -11.44
CA ASN A 26 0.51 -3.57 -11.00
C ASN A 26 1.70 -3.40 -10.04
N SER A 27 1.81 -4.31 -9.06
CA SER A 27 2.88 -4.35 -8.05
C SER A 27 4.28 -4.45 -8.63
N ALA A 28 4.42 -5.16 -9.75
CA ALA A 28 5.63 -5.18 -10.55
C ALA A 28 5.27 -4.87 -12.01
N SER A 29 5.97 -3.90 -12.60
CA SER A 29 5.82 -3.56 -14.01
C SER A 29 7.18 -3.57 -14.69
N CYS A 30 7.29 -4.28 -15.81
CA CYS A 30 8.48 -4.24 -16.65
C CYS A 30 8.38 -3.05 -17.59
N ARG A 31 9.36 -2.15 -17.55
CA ARG A 31 9.50 -1.09 -18.57
C ARG A 31 10.22 -1.63 -19.80
N PRO A 32 10.04 -1.00 -20.99
CA PRO A 32 10.74 -1.38 -22.21
C PRO A 32 12.28 -1.38 -22.11
N SER A 33 12.83 -0.75 -21.07
CA SER A 33 14.26 -0.68 -20.76
C SER A 33 14.78 -1.84 -19.91
N ASP A 34 14.06 -2.97 -19.84
CA ASP A 34 14.34 -4.14 -18.98
C ASP A 34 14.43 -3.84 -17.47
N GLN A 35 14.00 -2.65 -17.04
CA GLN A 35 13.96 -2.29 -15.63
C GLN A 35 12.60 -2.67 -15.04
N THR A 36 12.60 -3.60 -14.08
CA THR A 36 11.40 -3.88 -13.27
C THR A 36 11.25 -2.78 -12.25
N VAL A 37 10.10 -2.10 -12.26
CA VAL A 37 9.73 -1.10 -11.27
C VAL A 37 8.69 -1.70 -10.34
N TYR A 38 9.01 -1.75 -9.05
CA TYR A 38 8.07 -2.17 -8.02
C TYR A 38 7.27 -0.98 -7.51
N LEU A 39 5.96 -1.17 -7.40
CA LEU A 39 5.04 -0.17 -6.88
C LEU A 39 5.39 0.21 -5.45
N LEU A 40 5.75 -0.78 -4.62
CA LEU A 40 6.11 -0.58 -3.23
C LEU A 40 7.35 0.31 -3.07
N ASP A 41 8.37 0.13 -3.92
CA ASP A 41 9.56 0.98 -3.90
C ASP A 41 9.20 2.44 -4.22
N SER A 42 8.33 2.64 -5.22
CA SER A 42 7.81 3.97 -5.55
C SER A 42 7.04 4.59 -4.38
N ALA A 43 6.27 3.77 -3.66
CA ALA A 43 5.50 4.21 -2.51
C ALA A 43 6.38 4.65 -1.34
N TYR A 44 7.47 3.93 -1.05
CA TYR A 44 8.43 4.35 -0.03
C TYR A 44 9.11 5.69 -0.38
N VAL A 45 9.53 5.85 -1.63
CA VAL A 45 10.13 7.12 -2.09
C VAL A 45 9.16 8.29 -1.92
N LEU A 46 7.90 8.12 -2.31
CA LEU A 46 6.88 9.16 -2.16
C LEU A 46 6.52 9.42 -0.70
N GLN A 47 6.50 8.38 0.15
CA GLN A 47 6.27 8.53 1.58
C GLN A 47 7.39 9.37 2.24
N GLU A 48 8.66 9.09 1.91
CA GLU A 48 9.81 9.85 2.42
C GLU A 48 9.79 11.32 1.97
N GLN A 49 9.25 11.59 0.78
CA GLN A 49 9.07 12.94 0.24
C GLN A 49 7.84 13.67 0.79
N GLY A 50 6.96 12.99 1.53
CA GLY A 50 5.69 13.54 1.99
C GLY A 50 4.61 13.66 0.90
N ASN A 51 4.80 12.99 -0.24
CA ASN A 51 3.96 13.08 -1.44
C ASN A 51 3.23 11.77 -1.74
N LEU A 52 2.84 11.03 -0.70
CA LEU A 52 2.25 9.69 -0.85
C LEU A 52 0.97 9.70 -1.72
N MET A 53 0.22 10.81 -1.70
CA MET A 53 -0.99 11.02 -2.50
C MET A 53 -0.75 11.02 -4.01
N ASP A 54 0.49 11.22 -4.48
CA ASP A 54 0.84 11.12 -5.90
C ASP A 54 0.72 9.69 -6.45
N LEU A 55 0.48 8.70 -5.58
CA LEU A 55 0.16 7.33 -5.98
C LEU A 55 -1.28 7.15 -6.46
N VAL A 56 -2.22 8.00 -6.06
CA VAL A 56 -3.65 7.80 -6.38
C VAL A 56 -3.85 7.77 -7.89
N ASP A 57 -4.65 6.82 -8.38
CA ASP A 57 -4.90 6.66 -9.81
C ASP A 57 -5.43 7.99 -10.41
N PRO A 58 -4.69 8.63 -11.34
CA PRO A 58 -5.10 9.89 -11.94
C PRO A 58 -6.43 9.78 -12.70
N LYS A 59 -6.85 8.56 -13.09
CA LYS A 59 -8.15 8.32 -13.74
C LYS A 59 -9.34 8.57 -12.82
N LEU A 60 -9.15 8.53 -11.50
CA LEU A 60 -10.21 8.88 -10.54
C LEU A 60 -10.51 10.38 -10.54
N GLY A 61 -9.58 11.23 -11.00
CA GLY A 61 -9.78 12.68 -11.05
C GLY A 61 -10.09 13.27 -9.67
N THR A 62 -11.34 13.68 -9.45
CA THR A 62 -11.84 14.17 -8.16
C THR A 62 -12.92 13.28 -7.56
N ASP A 63 -13.16 12.09 -8.13
CA ASP A 63 -14.20 11.14 -7.72
C ASP A 63 -13.72 10.22 -6.59
N TYR A 64 -13.13 10.83 -5.55
CA TYR A 64 -12.74 10.16 -4.33
C TYR A 64 -12.56 11.17 -3.20
N SER A 65 -12.66 10.70 -1.95
CA SER A 65 -12.34 11.54 -0.80
C SER A 65 -10.84 11.54 -0.54
N TRP A 66 -10.23 12.72 -0.56
CA TRP A 66 -8.79 12.91 -0.30
C TRP A 66 -8.38 12.30 1.05
N THR A 67 -9.16 12.56 2.10
CA THR A 67 -8.89 12.07 3.46
C THR A 67 -8.90 10.56 3.51
N GLU A 68 -9.86 9.94 2.83
CA GLU A 68 -10.01 8.48 2.81
C GLU A 68 -8.88 7.81 2.04
N ALA A 69 -8.50 8.37 0.88
CA ALA A 69 -7.38 7.90 0.10
C ALA A 69 -6.06 8.01 0.87
N ASN A 70 -5.82 9.14 1.55
CA ASN A 70 -4.62 9.31 2.37
C ASN A 70 -4.58 8.28 3.52
N SER A 71 -5.69 8.09 4.24
CA SER A 71 -5.76 7.09 5.31
C SER A 71 -5.54 5.66 4.81
N ILE A 72 -6.06 5.30 3.64
CA ILE A 72 -5.85 3.97 3.04
C ILE A 72 -4.39 3.79 2.60
N LEU A 73 -3.76 4.83 2.05
CA LEU A 73 -2.35 4.79 1.67
C LEU A 73 -1.45 4.63 2.90
N GLU A 74 -1.68 5.39 3.96
CA GLU A 74 -0.96 5.23 5.23
C GLU A 74 -1.14 3.82 5.81
N LEU A 75 -2.37 3.30 5.78
CA LEU A 75 -2.67 1.92 6.20
C LEU A 75 -1.90 0.89 5.37
N ALA A 76 -1.84 1.09 4.04
CA ALA A 76 -1.07 0.22 3.16
C ALA A 76 0.42 0.23 3.50
N MET A 77 1.00 1.42 3.79
CA MET A 77 2.40 1.54 4.22
C MET A 77 2.68 0.86 5.57
N MET A 78 1.73 0.91 6.51
CA MET A 78 1.83 0.16 7.77
C MET A 78 1.76 -1.36 7.52
N CYS A 79 0.88 -1.81 6.64
CA CYS A 79 0.74 -3.22 6.29
C CYS A 79 1.99 -3.79 5.60
N THR A 80 2.64 -3.00 4.75
CA THR A 80 3.86 -3.40 4.02
C THR A 80 5.16 -3.17 4.80
N ASN A 81 5.09 -2.75 6.07
CA ASN A 81 6.28 -2.48 6.87
C ASN A 81 7.28 -3.65 6.84
N PRO A 82 8.59 -3.41 6.64
CA PRO A 82 9.59 -4.47 6.60
C PRO A 82 9.63 -5.30 7.88
N SER A 83 9.33 -4.69 9.03
CA SER A 83 9.20 -5.37 10.31
C SER A 83 7.79 -5.95 10.51
N PRO A 84 7.63 -7.29 10.59
CA PRO A 84 6.32 -7.91 10.80
C PRO A 84 5.63 -7.50 12.10
N THR A 85 6.39 -7.08 13.12
CA THR A 85 5.84 -6.64 14.41
C THR A 85 5.16 -5.28 14.32
N LEU A 86 5.57 -4.43 13.37
CA LEU A 86 5.00 -3.10 13.15
C LEU A 86 3.77 -3.12 12.26
N ARG A 87 3.53 -4.22 11.54
CA ARG A 87 2.31 -4.39 10.74
C ARG A 87 1.08 -4.48 11.67
N PRO A 88 -0.07 -3.90 11.32
CA PRO A 88 -1.30 -4.11 12.09
C PRO A 88 -1.77 -5.56 12.00
N THR A 89 -2.72 -5.93 12.85
CA THR A 89 -3.54 -7.12 12.69
C THR A 89 -4.65 -6.87 11.66
N MET A 90 -5.17 -7.91 11.01
CA MET A 90 -6.29 -7.75 10.08
C MET A 90 -7.54 -7.14 10.74
N SER A 91 -7.75 -7.40 12.03
CA SER A 91 -8.84 -6.77 12.78
C SER A 91 -8.66 -5.25 12.92
N GLU A 92 -7.43 -4.78 13.13
CA GLU A 92 -7.13 -3.33 13.14
C GLU A 92 -7.26 -2.71 11.75
N VAL A 93 -6.81 -3.42 10.72
CA VAL A 93 -6.99 -3.02 9.31
C VAL A 93 -8.48 -2.79 9.00
N VAL A 94 -9.34 -3.74 9.35
CA VAL A 94 -10.80 -3.63 9.14
C VAL A 94 -11.40 -2.44 9.88
N LYS A 95 -10.99 -2.19 11.13
CA LYS A 95 -11.48 -1.03 11.90
C LYS A 95 -11.19 0.30 11.19
N VAL A 96 -9.98 0.45 10.64
CA VAL A 96 -9.59 1.65 9.88
C VAL A 96 -10.45 1.79 8.61
N ILE A 97 -10.65 0.70 7.86
CA ILE A 97 -11.42 0.71 6.61
C ILE A 97 -12.90 1.00 6.87
N GLU A 98 -13.50 0.38 7.90
CA GLU A 98 -14.91 0.57 8.24
C GLU A 98 -15.19 1.89 8.98
N ARG A 99 -14.15 2.66 9.34
CA ARG A 99 -14.24 3.87 10.18
C ARG A 99 -15.01 3.65 11.48
N LYS A 100 -15.00 2.44 12.01
CA LYS A 100 -15.60 2.11 13.31
C LYS A 100 -14.58 2.43 14.39
N ASN A 101 -14.72 3.61 14.98
CA ASN A 101 -14.20 3.89 16.32
C ASN A 101 -15.12 3.25 17.37
#